data_AF-A0A6P7P8P0-F1
#
_entry.id   AF-A0A6P7P8P0-F1
#
_cell.length_a   1.000
_cell.length_b   1.000
_cell.length_c   1.000
_cell.angle_alpha   90.00
_cell.angle_beta   90.00
_cell.angle_gamma   90.00
#
_symmetry.space_group_name_H-M   'P 1'
#
loop_
_entity.id
_entity.type
_entity.pdbx_description
1 polymer ?
#
loop_
_entity_poly.entity_id
_entity_poly.type
_entity_poly.pdbx_seq_one_letter_code
_entity_poly.pdbx_strand_id
1 'polypeptide(L)'
;MGNCLTVGPNEALVVSGTCCGPDEKTYVVGGWAWAWWLISDTQRITLEIMTLQPRCEDVETAEGVAITVTGVAQVKVMTEPDLLAVACEQFLGKSVTEIKAVVLQTLEGHLRSILGTLTVEQIYQDRDQFAKLVREVAAPDVGRMGIEILSFTIKDVYDKLDYLSSLGKTQTAAVQRDAEIGVAEAERDAGIREAECKKEMMDVKFQADTKMADSKRELELQKAAFNQEINTKKAEAQLAYELQAAKEQQKIRLEEIEIEVVQRKKEITIEEKEIDRTDKELIATVKRPAEAEAYKMQQLAEGHKMKTVLIAQAEAEKIKKIGEAEASSIEAVGKAEAEKMRLKAEAYQQYGEAAKTALVLEALPKIASKVAAPLAKTNEIVILTGEGSRVTGEVNRLLAELPVSVNALTGVDLSKIPLLQKMTTAQA
;
A
#
# COMPACT_ATOMS: atom_id res chain seq x y z
N MET A 1 -119.02 62.88 -43.43
CA MET A 1 -118.60 62.02 -42.32
C MET A 1 -117.09 61.91 -42.38
N GLY A 2 -116.37 62.33 -41.34
CA GLY A 2 -114.92 62.17 -41.22
C GLY A 2 -114.58 60.99 -40.33
N ASN A 3 -113.31 60.57 -40.34
CA ASN A 3 -112.79 59.52 -39.47
C ASN A 3 -111.76 60.10 -38.50
N CYS A 4 -111.77 59.62 -37.26
CA CYS A 4 -110.74 59.91 -36.27
C CYS A 4 -109.62 58.88 -36.42
N LEU A 5 -108.44 59.33 -36.82
CA LEU A 5 -107.26 58.48 -36.95
C LEU A 5 -106.41 58.63 -35.69
N THR A 6 -106.26 57.54 -34.96
CA THR A 6 -105.32 57.46 -33.83
C THR A 6 -103.90 57.19 -34.34
N VAL A 7 -102.93 57.81 -33.66
CA VAL A 7 -101.51 57.78 -33.98
C VAL A 7 -100.76 57.29 -32.75
N GLY A 8 -99.94 56.26 -32.93
CA GLY A 8 -99.07 55.77 -31.87
C GLY A 8 -97.96 56.78 -31.53
N PRO A 9 -97.37 56.74 -30.34
CA PRO A 9 -96.26 57.62 -29.96
C PRO A 9 -94.99 57.44 -30.84
N ASN A 10 -94.90 56.34 -31.58
CA ASN A 10 -93.79 56.02 -32.49
C ASN A 10 -94.11 56.31 -33.97
N GLU A 11 -95.22 56.99 -34.26
CA GLU A 11 -95.62 57.35 -35.62
C GLU A 11 -95.92 58.85 -35.69
N ALA A 12 -95.65 59.47 -36.84
CA ALA A 12 -96.17 60.78 -37.16
C ALA A 12 -97.21 60.64 -38.29
N LEU A 13 -98.35 61.29 -38.10
CA LEU A 13 -99.41 61.39 -39.09
C LEU A 13 -99.37 62.78 -39.73
N VAL A 14 -99.31 62.80 -41.05
CA VAL A 14 -99.44 64.01 -41.86
C VAL A 14 -100.83 64.01 -42.46
N VAL A 15 -101.59 65.06 -42.16
CA VAL A 15 -102.90 65.31 -42.75
C VAL A 15 -102.78 66.49 -43.70
N SER A 16 -103.04 66.26 -44.98
CA SER A 16 -103.03 67.28 -46.03
C SER A 16 -104.43 67.41 -46.64
N GLY A 17 -104.83 68.62 -47.03
CA GLY A 17 -106.15 68.88 -47.63
C GLY A 17 -107.22 69.18 -46.58
N THR A 18 -107.11 70.35 -45.94
CA THR A 18 -108.16 70.89 -45.07
C THR A 18 -108.98 71.98 -45.77
N CYS A 19 -110.21 72.21 -45.33
CA CYS A 19 -111.07 73.24 -45.93
C CYS A 19 -110.69 74.68 -45.51
N CYS A 20 -109.77 74.84 -44.56
CA CYS A 20 -109.42 76.13 -43.94
C CYS A 20 -108.16 76.82 -44.50
N GLY A 21 -107.53 76.29 -45.55
CA GLY A 21 -106.40 76.97 -46.20
C GLY A 21 -105.66 76.05 -47.20
N PRO A 22 -105.15 76.58 -48.32
CA PRO A 22 -104.52 75.78 -49.37
C PRO A 22 -103.14 75.23 -49.00
N ASP A 23 -102.49 75.72 -47.94
CA ASP A 23 -101.08 75.40 -47.63
C ASP A 23 -100.83 74.89 -46.20
N GLU A 24 -101.89 74.66 -45.42
CA GLU A 24 -101.75 74.25 -44.02
C GLU A 24 -101.67 72.71 -43.91
N LYS A 25 -100.45 72.20 -43.67
CA LYS A 25 -100.19 70.79 -43.38
C LYS A 25 -100.19 70.59 -41.87
N THR A 26 -101.00 69.65 -41.36
CA THR A 26 -101.01 69.33 -39.92
C THR A 26 -100.15 68.10 -39.66
N TYR A 27 -99.13 68.26 -38.80
CA TYR A 27 -98.26 67.19 -38.34
C TYR A 27 -98.65 66.79 -36.92
N VAL A 28 -99.03 65.53 -36.72
CA VAL A 28 -99.44 65.01 -35.41
C VAL A 28 -98.52 63.85 -35.02
N VAL A 29 -97.72 64.05 -33.98
CA VAL A 29 -96.85 63.02 -33.38
C VAL A 29 -97.53 62.48 -32.12
N GLY A 30 -98.05 61.26 -32.21
CA GLY A 30 -98.90 60.69 -31.16
C GLY A 30 -100.25 61.40 -30.99
N GLY A 31 -101.24 60.66 -30.48
CA GLY A 31 -102.59 61.20 -30.22
C GLY A 31 -103.57 60.86 -31.33
N TRP A 32 -104.34 61.84 -31.80
CA TRP A 32 -105.36 61.62 -32.83
C TRP A 32 -105.50 62.84 -33.75
N ALA A 33 -105.88 62.59 -35.01
CA ALA A 33 -106.22 63.64 -35.97
C ALA A 33 -107.55 63.31 -36.65
N TRP A 34 -108.29 64.35 -37.04
CA TRP A 34 -109.55 64.23 -37.76
C TRP A 34 -109.32 64.35 -39.26
N ALA A 35 -109.72 63.35 -40.05
CA ALA A 35 -109.59 63.34 -41.50
C ALA A 35 -110.95 63.32 -42.19
N TRP A 36 -111.15 64.18 -43.20
CA TRP A 36 -112.39 64.25 -43.98
C TRP A 36 -112.29 63.34 -45.21
N TRP A 37 -113.24 62.41 -45.37
CA TRP A 37 -113.19 61.32 -46.37
C TRP A 37 -112.92 61.73 -47.83
N LEU A 38 -113.33 62.92 -48.26
CA LEU A 38 -113.23 63.37 -49.66
C LEU A 38 -112.21 64.50 -49.89
N ILE A 39 -111.67 65.10 -48.83
CA ILE A 39 -110.87 66.33 -48.92
C ILE A 39 -109.48 66.13 -48.34
N SER A 40 -109.35 65.26 -47.33
CA SER A 40 -108.10 65.07 -46.61
C SER A 40 -107.41 63.77 -47.04
N ASP A 41 -106.15 63.90 -47.45
CA ASP A 41 -105.23 62.78 -47.60
C ASP A 41 -104.41 62.62 -46.31
N THR A 42 -104.17 61.36 -45.93
CA THR A 42 -103.53 61.02 -44.65
C THR A 42 -102.40 60.05 -44.88
N GLN A 43 -101.19 60.42 -44.47
CA GLN A 43 -100.00 59.59 -44.65
C GLN A 43 -99.26 59.45 -43.31
N ARG A 44 -98.71 58.27 -43.07
CA ARG A 44 -98.01 57.94 -41.83
C ARG A 44 -96.53 57.72 -42.11
N ILE A 45 -95.68 58.22 -41.22
CA ILE A 45 -94.24 57.94 -41.20
C ILE A 45 -93.89 57.32 -39.85
N THR A 46 -93.08 56.26 -39.87
CA THR A 46 -92.57 55.65 -38.65
C THR A 46 -91.45 56.51 -38.07
N LEU A 47 -91.52 56.76 -36.77
CA LEU A 47 -90.47 57.43 -35.97
C LEU A 47 -89.60 56.41 -35.23
N GLU A 48 -89.73 55.12 -35.54
CA GLU A 48 -88.92 54.07 -34.95
C GLU A 48 -87.44 54.18 -35.36
N ILE A 49 -86.57 53.64 -34.51
CA ILE A 49 -85.13 53.61 -34.78
C ILE A 49 -84.87 52.66 -35.95
N MET A 50 -84.16 53.16 -36.96
CA MET A 50 -83.73 52.39 -38.10
C MET A 50 -82.24 52.06 -37.97
N THR A 51 -81.91 50.77 -38.05
CA THR A 51 -80.52 50.31 -38.14
C THR A 51 -80.10 50.26 -39.60
N LEU A 52 -79.01 50.94 -39.92
CA LEU A 52 -78.34 50.98 -41.23
C LEU A 52 -76.96 50.34 -41.12
N GLN A 53 -76.51 49.69 -42.19
CA GLN A 53 -75.20 49.05 -42.26
C GLN A 53 -74.43 49.60 -43.45
N PRO A 54 -73.84 50.81 -43.36
CA PRO A 54 -73.02 51.36 -44.43
C PRO A 54 -71.81 50.48 -44.68
N ARG A 55 -71.63 50.04 -45.92
CA ARG A 55 -70.50 49.20 -46.33
C ARG A 55 -69.74 49.89 -47.45
N CYS A 56 -68.45 50.10 -47.25
CA CYS A 56 -67.57 50.61 -48.28
C CYS A 56 -66.59 49.50 -48.65
N GLU A 57 -66.68 49.03 -49.88
CA GLU A 57 -65.75 48.06 -50.46
C GLU A 57 -64.64 48.79 -51.23
N ASP A 58 -63.43 48.24 -51.14
CA ASP A 58 -62.27 48.64 -51.94
C ASP A 58 -61.97 50.14 -51.92
N VAL A 59 -61.87 50.73 -50.74
CA VAL A 59 -61.46 52.12 -50.59
C VAL A 59 -59.98 52.18 -50.31
N GLU A 60 -59.24 52.89 -51.16
CA GLU A 60 -57.83 53.18 -50.93
C GLU A 60 -57.70 54.20 -49.80
N THR A 61 -56.92 53.84 -48.78
CA THR A 61 -56.50 54.76 -47.71
C THR A 61 -55.44 55.74 -48.19
N ALA A 62 -55.04 56.69 -47.34
CA ALA A 62 -53.98 57.66 -47.66
C ALA A 62 -52.64 56.99 -48.07
N GLU A 63 -52.38 55.76 -47.62
CA GLU A 63 -51.18 54.98 -47.94
C GLU A 63 -51.37 54.03 -49.13
N GLY A 64 -52.53 54.05 -49.78
CA GLY A 64 -52.83 53.22 -50.95
C GLY A 64 -53.20 51.77 -50.62
N VAL A 65 -53.46 51.45 -49.35
CA VAL A 65 -53.96 50.12 -48.96
C VAL A 65 -55.48 50.09 -49.11
N ALA A 66 -55.99 49.14 -49.90
CA ALA A 66 -57.40 48.97 -50.16
C ALA A 66 -58.10 48.22 -49.02
N ILE A 67 -58.97 48.91 -48.29
CA ILE A 67 -59.71 48.35 -47.15
C ILE A 67 -61.21 48.33 -47.41
N THR A 68 -61.86 47.35 -46.79
CA THR A 68 -63.32 47.21 -46.72
C THR A 68 -63.78 47.44 -45.30
N VAL A 69 -64.62 48.46 -45.09
CA VAL A 69 -65.11 48.82 -43.76
C VAL A 69 -66.63 48.69 -43.73
N THR A 70 -67.12 48.05 -42.67
CA THR A 70 -68.55 47.94 -42.38
C THR A 70 -68.85 48.73 -41.11
N GLY A 71 -69.74 49.70 -41.22
CA GLY A 71 -70.30 50.43 -40.09
C GLY A 71 -71.69 49.93 -39.70
N VAL A 72 -72.11 50.29 -38.50
CA VAL A 72 -73.50 50.19 -38.04
C VAL A 72 -73.91 51.57 -37.55
N ALA A 73 -74.96 52.12 -38.16
CA ALA A 73 -75.53 53.40 -37.78
C ALA A 73 -76.97 53.19 -37.32
N GLN A 74 -77.31 53.79 -36.18
CA GLN A 74 -78.69 53.87 -35.71
C GLN A 74 -79.18 55.28 -35.96
N VAL A 75 -80.22 55.39 -36.79
CA VAL A 75 -80.80 56.68 -37.16
C VAL A 75 -82.28 56.73 -36.80
N LYS A 76 -82.79 57.94 -36.57
CA LYS A 76 -84.18 58.19 -36.23
C LYS A 76 -84.66 59.47 -36.91
N VAL A 77 -85.93 59.53 -37.28
CA VAL A 77 -86.55 60.78 -37.77
C VAL A 77 -86.68 61.76 -36.61
N MET A 78 -86.30 63.02 -36.84
CA MET A 78 -86.41 64.09 -35.83
C MET A 78 -87.87 64.45 -35.55
N THR A 79 -88.18 64.74 -34.30
CA THR A 79 -89.56 65.05 -33.85
C THR A 79 -89.85 66.56 -33.74
N GLU A 80 -88.85 67.40 -33.94
CA GLU A 80 -89.00 68.86 -33.95
C GLU A 80 -89.86 69.29 -35.15
N PRO A 81 -90.86 70.18 -35.00
CA PRO A 81 -91.85 70.44 -36.05
C PRO A 81 -91.24 70.92 -37.37
N ASP A 82 -90.19 71.74 -37.31
CA ASP A 82 -89.53 72.27 -38.50
C ASP A 82 -88.77 71.17 -39.27
N LEU A 83 -88.03 70.32 -38.57
CA LEU A 83 -87.25 69.22 -39.16
C LEU A 83 -88.13 68.03 -39.55
N LEU A 84 -89.21 67.81 -38.81
CA LEU A 84 -90.23 66.81 -39.14
C LEU A 84 -90.94 67.17 -40.44
N ALA A 85 -91.26 68.45 -40.68
CA ALA A 85 -91.84 68.89 -41.94
C ALA A 85 -90.93 68.54 -43.13
N VAL A 86 -89.63 68.80 -43.00
CA VAL A 86 -88.61 68.46 -44.03
C VAL A 86 -88.51 66.95 -44.25
N ALA A 87 -88.47 66.15 -43.19
CA ALA A 87 -88.47 64.69 -43.29
C ALA A 87 -89.72 64.17 -43.99
N CYS A 88 -90.89 64.70 -43.61
CA CYS A 88 -92.16 64.35 -44.22
C CYS A 88 -92.19 64.72 -45.70
N GLU A 89 -91.69 65.89 -46.11
CA GLU A 89 -91.64 66.27 -47.53
C GLU A 89 -90.74 65.36 -48.38
N GLN A 90 -89.61 64.90 -47.81
CA GLN A 90 -88.64 64.07 -48.53
C GLN A 90 -89.03 62.59 -48.60
N PHE A 91 -89.74 62.09 -47.58
CA PHE A 91 -90.00 60.67 -47.37
C PHE A 91 -91.49 60.27 -47.38
N LEU A 92 -92.44 61.20 -47.51
CA LEU A 92 -93.86 60.84 -47.67
C LEU A 92 -94.06 59.87 -48.84
N GLY A 93 -94.90 58.86 -48.64
CA GLY A 93 -95.22 57.87 -49.67
C GLY A 93 -94.11 56.86 -49.99
N LYS A 94 -92.90 56.99 -49.42
CA LYS A 94 -91.82 56.01 -49.58
C LYS A 94 -91.92 54.89 -48.57
N SER A 95 -91.48 53.71 -48.96
CA SER A 95 -91.32 52.58 -48.05
C SER A 95 -90.12 52.78 -47.12
N VAL A 96 -90.16 52.13 -45.94
CA VAL A 96 -89.04 52.18 -44.97
C VAL A 96 -87.73 51.71 -45.60
N THR A 97 -87.77 50.74 -46.53
CA THR A 97 -86.58 50.26 -47.24
C THR A 97 -85.97 51.33 -48.14
N GLU A 98 -86.79 52.12 -48.82
CA GLU A 98 -86.31 53.22 -49.67
C GLU A 98 -85.72 54.36 -48.81
N ILE A 99 -86.36 54.70 -47.69
CA ILE A 99 -85.82 55.68 -46.74
C ILE A 99 -84.44 55.23 -46.25
N LYS A 100 -84.33 53.95 -45.85
CA LYS A 100 -83.04 53.35 -45.45
C LYS A 100 -82.01 53.45 -46.55
N ALA A 101 -82.37 53.16 -47.81
CA ALA A 101 -81.44 53.21 -48.94
C ALA A 101 -80.88 54.62 -49.19
N VAL A 102 -81.72 55.66 -49.13
CA VAL A 102 -81.28 57.05 -49.34
C VAL A 102 -80.32 57.50 -48.24
N VAL A 103 -80.64 57.22 -46.97
CA VAL A 103 -79.77 57.58 -45.85
C VAL A 103 -78.48 56.77 -45.86
N LEU A 104 -78.56 55.47 -46.22
CA LEU A 104 -77.42 54.58 -46.36
C LEU A 104 -76.40 55.12 -47.38
N GLN A 105 -76.86 55.54 -48.56
CA GLN A 105 -75.98 56.10 -49.60
C GLN A 105 -75.22 57.35 -49.14
N THR A 106 -75.87 58.22 -48.36
CA THR A 106 -75.25 59.43 -47.82
C THR A 106 -74.17 59.08 -46.79
N LEU A 107 -74.47 58.13 -45.88
CA LEU A 107 -73.50 57.65 -44.89
C LEU A 107 -72.33 56.91 -45.54
N GLU A 108 -72.56 56.13 -46.59
CA GLU A 108 -71.50 55.46 -47.35
C GLU A 108 -70.59 56.44 -48.08
N GLY A 109 -71.14 57.53 -48.63
CA GLY A 109 -70.35 58.60 -49.25
C GLY A 109 -69.38 59.25 -48.25
N HIS A 110 -69.89 59.62 -47.08
CA HIS A 110 -69.07 60.21 -46.02
C HIS A 110 -68.06 59.22 -45.45
N LEU A 111 -68.48 57.98 -45.19
CA LEU A 111 -67.58 56.91 -44.73
C LEU A 111 -66.42 56.72 -45.73
N ARG A 112 -66.71 56.61 -47.03
CA ARG A 112 -65.70 56.50 -48.09
C ARG A 112 -64.78 57.72 -48.13
N SER A 113 -65.32 58.94 -48.00
CA SER A 113 -64.51 60.16 -48.03
C SER A 113 -63.50 60.22 -46.89
N ILE A 114 -63.91 59.85 -45.67
CA ILE A 114 -63.00 59.88 -44.50
C ILE A 114 -61.97 58.75 -44.58
N LEU A 115 -62.36 57.56 -45.06
CA LEU A 115 -61.42 56.44 -45.25
C LEU A 115 -60.25 56.81 -46.17
N GLY A 116 -60.46 57.63 -47.20
CA GLY A 116 -59.40 58.09 -48.09
C GLY A 116 -58.41 59.07 -47.46
N THR A 117 -58.73 59.66 -46.30
CA THR A 117 -57.87 60.66 -45.64
C THR A 117 -57.01 60.09 -44.51
N LEU A 118 -57.38 58.93 -43.95
CA LEU A 118 -56.71 58.32 -42.81
C LEU A 118 -55.80 57.17 -43.24
N THR A 119 -54.81 56.85 -42.40
CA THR A 119 -53.98 55.64 -42.57
C THR A 119 -54.67 54.42 -41.98
N VAL A 120 -54.24 53.23 -42.40
CA VAL A 120 -54.81 51.95 -41.93
C VAL A 120 -54.61 51.78 -40.42
N GLU A 121 -53.47 52.20 -39.90
CA GLU A 121 -53.10 52.11 -38.49
C GLU A 121 -54.02 52.95 -37.62
N GLN A 122 -54.33 54.19 -38.05
CA GLN A 122 -55.24 55.08 -37.32
C GLN A 122 -56.66 54.52 -37.26
N ILE A 123 -57.14 53.95 -38.37
CA ILE A 123 -58.46 53.31 -38.43
C ILE A 123 -58.52 52.09 -37.50
N TYR A 124 -57.43 51.35 -37.37
CA TYR A 124 -57.38 50.14 -36.55
C TYR A 124 -57.17 50.42 -35.06
N GLN A 125 -56.30 51.37 -34.71
CA GLN A 125 -55.96 51.74 -33.33
C GLN A 125 -57.10 52.49 -32.65
N ASP A 126 -57.67 53.51 -33.32
CA ASP A 126 -58.65 54.44 -32.72
C ASP A 126 -59.99 54.42 -33.44
N ARG A 127 -60.67 53.26 -33.37
CA ARG A 127 -61.98 53.04 -34.03
C ARG A 127 -63.06 54.02 -33.56
N ASP A 128 -63.06 54.39 -32.30
CA ASP A 128 -64.05 55.31 -31.73
C ASP A 128 -63.85 56.74 -32.22
N GLN A 129 -62.59 57.19 -32.39
CA GLN A 129 -62.30 58.51 -32.92
C GLN A 129 -62.71 58.59 -34.39
N PHE A 130 -62.39 57.55 -35.17
CA PHE A 130 -62.86 57.46 -36.55
C PHE A 130 -64.40 57.48 -36.66
N ALA A 131 -65.10 56.72 -35.80
CA ALA A 131 -66.56 56.71 -35.76
C ALA A 131 -67.16 58.09 -35.41
N LYS A 132 -66.54 58.84 -34.49
CA LYS A 132 -66.93 60.22 -34.16
C LYS A 132 -66.78 61.17 -35.34
N LEU A 133 -65.65 61.10 -36.05
CA LEU A 133 -65.40 61.93 -37.22
C LEU A 133 -66.44 61.70 -38.32
N VAL A 134 -66.75 60.43 -38.63
CA VAL A 134 -67.79 60.10 -39.63
C VAL A 134 -69.15 60.65 -39.20
N ARG A 135 -69.51 60.55 -37.91
CA ARG A 135 -70.74 61.14 -37.38
C ARG A 135 -70.76 62.67 -37.51
N GLU A 136 -69.70 63.35 -37.16
CA GLU A 136 -69.62 64.83 -37.20
C GLU A 136 -69.77 65.38 -38.61
N VAL A 137 -69.14 64.72 -39.60
CA VAL A 137 -69.22 65.13 -41.00
C VAL A 137 -70.57 64.78 -41.62
N ALA A 138 -71.17 63.63 -41.27
CA ALA A 138 -72.44 63.20 -41.84
C ALA A 138 -73.67 63.86 -41.18
N ALA A 139 -73.59 64.24 -39.91
CA ALA A 139 -74.69 64.84 -39.14
C ALA A 139 -75.41 66.02 -39.83
N PRO A 140 -74.72 67.03 -40.40
CA PRO A 140 -75.40 68.16 -41.05
C PRO A 140 -76.17 67.74 -42.31
N ASP A 141 -75.65 66.79 -43.09
CA ASP A 141 -76.28 66.38 -44.35
C ASP A 141 -77.51 65.51 -44.13
N VAL A 142 -77.47 64.57 -43.19
CA VAL A 142 -78.66 63.80 -42.82
C VAL A 142 -79.66 64.65 -42.04
N GLY A 143 -79.19 65.66 -41.29
CA GLY A 143 -80.03 66.63 -40.58
C GLY A 143 -80.87 67.47 -41.53
N ARG A 144 -80.32 67.86 -42.70
CA ARG A 144 -81.10 68.52 -43.78
C ARG A 144 -82.21 67.65 -44.36
N MET A 145 -82.18 66.33 -44.13
CA MET A 145 -83.24 65.41 -44.50
C MET A 145 -84.23 65.16 -43.34
N GLY A 146 -84.04 65.80 -42.19
CA GLY A 146 -84.81 65.59 -40.96
C GLY A 146 -84.51 64.26 -40.27
N ILE A 147 -83.32 63.69 -40.47
CA ILE A 147 -82.85 62.45 -39.84
C ILE A 147 -81.74 62.76 -38.84
N GLU A 148 -81.81 62.17 -37.65
CA GLU A 148 -80.78 62.24 -36.62
C GLU A 148 -80.00 60.92 -36.54
N ILE A 149 -78.67 61.01 -36.45
CA ILE A 149 -77.81 59.87 -36.12
C ILE A 149 -77.73 59.75 -34.60
N LEU A 150 -78.34 58.70 -34.04
CA LEU A 150 -78.28 58.41 -32.61
C LEU A 150 -76.90 57.84 -32.23
N SER A 151 -76.40 56.89 -33.02
CA SER A 151 -75.13 56.23 -32.79
C SER A 151 -74.51 55.77 -34.10
N PHE A 152 -73.18 55.83 -34.17
CA PHE A 152 -72.38 55.30 -35.27
C PHE A 152 -71.21 54.52 -34.69
N THR A 153 -71.07 53.26 -35.08
CA THR A 153 -69.99 52.37 -34.63
C THR A 153 -69.44 51.59 -35.79
N ILE A 154 -68.13 51.34 -35.80
CA ILE A 154 -67.52 50.45 -36.78
C ILE A 154 -67.73 49.00 -36.33
N LYS A 155 -68.24 48.18 -37.24
CA LYS A 155 -68.45 46.75 -37.01
C LYS A 155 -67.16 45.98 -37.31
N ASP A 156 -66.73 46.02 -38.57
CA ASP A 156 -65.59 45.25 -39.06
C ASP A 156 -64.76 46.05 -40.06
N VAL A 157 -63.45 45.81 -40.05
CA VAL A 157 -62.46 46.36 -40.99
C VAL A 157 -61.69 45.17 -41.56
N TYR A 158 -61.78 44.99 -42.87
CA TYR A 158 -61.11 43.93 -43.62
C TYR A 158 -60.18 44.52 -44.67
N ASP A 159 -59.09 43.82 -44.96
CA ASP A 159 -58.18 44.14 -46.06
C ASP A 159 -58.13 42.95 -47.02
N LYS A 160 -57.96 43.21 -48.32
CA LYS A 160 -57.79 42.18 -49.36
C LYS A 160 -56.37 41.62 -49.42
N LEU A 161 -55.36 42.42 -49.08
CA LEU A 161 -53.94 42.09 -49.26
C LEU A 161 -53.25 41.56 -48.00
N ASP A 162 -54.02 41.25 -46.95
CA ASP A 162 -53.54 40.69 -45.69
C ASP A 162 -52.44 41.53 -44.98
N TYR A 163 -52.43 42.85 -45.25
CA TYR A 163 -51.54 43.84 -44.64
C TYR A 163 -51.69 43.87 -43.11
N LEU A 164 -52.93 43.90 -42.64
CA LEU A 164 -53.25 43.91 -41.20
C LEU A 164 -52.73 42.67 -40.46
N SER A 165 -52.81 41.47 -41.08
CA SER A 165 -52.28 40.26 -40.46
C SER A 165 -50.74 40.28 -40.41
N SER A 166 -50.11 40.84 -41.45
CA SER A 166 -48.65 40.98 -41.52
C SER A 166 -48.13 41.97 -40.47
N LEU A 167 -48.85 43.07 -40.23
CA LEU A 167 -48.57 43.99 -39.13
C LEU A 167 -48.67 43.29 -37.77
N GLY A 168 -49.73 42.48 -37.56
CA GLY A 168 -49.92 41.69 -36.34
C GLY A 168 -48.82 40.65 -36.12
N LYS A 169 -48.37 39.95 -37.17
CA LYS A 169 -47.24 39.01 -37.10
C LYS A 169 -45.94 39.70 -36.67
N THR A 170 -45.66 40.89 -37.19
CA THR A 170 -44.46 41.65 -36.85
C THR A 170 -44.46 42.08 -35.38
N GLN A 171 -45.60 42.58 -34.88
CA GLN A 171 -45.74 42.96 -33.47
C GLN A 171 -45.63 41.73 -32.54
N THR A 172 -46.25 40.62 -32.92
CA THR A 172 -46.17 39.36 -32.16
C THR A 172 -44.73 38.85 -32.10
N ALA A 173 -44.00 38.90 -33.21
CA ALA A 173 -42.60 38.50 -33.26
C ALA A 173 -41.69 39.42 -32.41
N ALA A 174 -41.99 40.73 -32.35
CA ALA A 174 -41.27 41.66 -31.49
C ALA A 174 -41.51 41.35 -30.00
N VAL A 175 -42.77 41.19 -29.59
CA VAL A 175 -43.12 40.83 -28.20
C VAL A 175 -42.51 39.48 -27.80
N GLN A 176 -42.55 38.49 -28.69
CA GLN A 176 -41.94 37.18 -28.45
C GLN A 176 -40.42 37.29 -28.27
N ARG A 177 -39.75 38.07 -29.13
CA ARG A 177 -38.30 38.30 -29.02
C ARG A 177 -37.94 38.97 -27.70
N ASP A 178 -38.68 40.00 -27.31
CA ASP A 178 -38.42 40.74 -26.07
C ASP A 178 -38.67 39.85 -24.83
N ALA A 179 -39.70 39.01 -24.89
CA ALA A 179 -39.95 38.00 -23.86
C ALA A 179 -38.81 36.97 -23.77
N GLU A 180 -38.31 36.47 -24.90
CA GLU A 180 -37.16 35.54 -24.94
C GLU A 180 -35.88 36.17 -24.38
N ILE A 181 -35.61 37.44 -24.71
CA ILE A 181 -34.49 38.19 -24.14
C ILE A 181 -34.64 38.28 -22.62
N GLY A 182 -35.84 38.60 -22.12
CA GLY A 182 -36.12 38.67 -20.69
C GLY A 182 -35.92 37.33 -19.97
N VAL A 183 -36.35 36.21 -20.57
CA VAL A 183 -36.12 34.86 -20.04
C VAL A 183 -34.62 34.53 -20.01
N ALA A 184 -33.90 34.79 -21.10
CA ALA A 184 -32.47 34.51 -21.20
C ALA A 184 -31.63 35.32 -20.20
N GLU A 185 -32.01 36.57 -19.92
CA GLU A 185 -31.36 37.38 -18.89
C GLU A 185 -31.66 36.85 -17.48
N ALA A 186 -32.91 36.49 -17.20
CA ALA A 186 -33.29 35.90 -15.91
C ALA A 186 -32.57 34.56 -15.65
N GLU A 187 -32.45 33.68 -16.65
CA GLU A 187 -31.72 32.42 -16.54
C GLU A 187 -30.22 32.65 -16.34
N ARG A 188 -29.63 33.63 -17.04
CA ARG A 188 -28.22 34.00 -16.86
C ARG A 188 -27.95 34.44 -15.43
N ASP A 189 -28.78 35.33 -14.89
CA ASP A 189 -28.63 35.87 -13.53
C ASP A 189 -28.86 34.79 -12.47
N ALA A 190 -29.85 33.92 -12.67
CA ALA A 190 -30.08 32.76 -11.82
C ALA A 190 -28.87 31.81 -11.85
N GLY A 191 -28.31 31.54 -13.02
CA GLY A 191 -27.14 30.70 -13.20
C GLY A 191 -25.87 31.27 -12.54
N ILE A 192 -25.64 32.58 -12.62
CA ILE A 192 -24.53 33.25 -11.92
C ILE A 192 -24.69 33.08 -10.42
N ARG A 193 -25.87 33.36 -9.87
CA ARG A 193 -26.14 33.25 -8.44
C ARG A 193 -26.03 31.81 -7.94
N GLU A 194 -26.49 30.84 -8.74
CA GLU A 194 -26.34 29.42 -8.41
C GLU A 194 -24.86 29.01 -8.40
N ALA A 195 -24.06 29.47 -9.37
CA ALA A 195 -22.63 29.19 -9.43
C ALA A 195 -21.87 29.79 -8.24
N GLU A 196 -22.21 31.02 -7.82
CA GLU A 196 -21.66 31.66 -6.62
C GLU A 196 -22.03 30.87 -5.36
N CYS A 197 -23.32 30.57 -5.15
CA CYS A 197 -23.78 29.75 -4.02
C CYS A 197 -23.10 28.38 -3.99
N LYS A 198 -22.87 27.74 -5.15
CA LYS A 198 -22.15 26.46 -5.24
C LYS A 198 -20.68 26.60 -4.86
N LYS A 199 -20.00 27.67 -5.28
CA LYS A 199 -18.61 27.92 -4.87
C LYS A 199 -18.51 28.10 -3.36
N GLU A 200 -19.34 28.95 -2.78
CA GLU A 200 -19.36 29.17 -1.33
C GLU A 200 -19.68 27.88 -0.56
N MET A 201 -20.67 27.11 -1.02
CA MET A 201 -20.99 25.80 -0.44
C MET A 201 -19.80 24.84 -0.51
N MET A 202 -19.10 24.78 -1.64
CA MET A 202 -17.92 23.91 -1.78
C MET A 202 -16.78 24.35 -0.88
N ASP A 203 -16.52 25.65 -0.73
CA ASP A 203 -15.49 26.16 0.17
C ASP A 203 -15.78 25.79 1.63
N VAL A 204 -17.03 25.97 2.08
CA VAL A 204 -17.45 25.54 3.43
C VAL A 204 -17.31 24.03 3.58
N LYS A 205 -17.68 23.25 2.56
CA LYS A 205 -17.55 21.78 2.57
C LYS A 205 -16.08 21.36 2.66
N PHE A 206 -15.18 21.95 1.87
CA PHE A 206 -13.75 21.64 1.92
C PHE A 206 -13.12 22.00 3.28
N GLN A 207 -13.53 23.13 3.87
CA GLN A 207 -13.10 23.48 5.22
C GLN A 207 -13.60 22.47 6.27
N ALA A 208 -14.85 22.03 6.16
CA ALA A 208 -15.39 21.00 7.05
C ALA A 208 -14.67 19.65 6.87
N ASP A 209 -14.44 19.23 5.62
CA ASP A 209 -13.75 17.98 5.29
C ASP A 209 -12.30 18.00 5.78
N THR A 210 -11.60 19.13 5.68
CA THR A 210 -10.24 19.30 6.19
C THR A 210 -10.22 19.17 7.71
N LYS A 211 -11.13 19.85 8.43
CA LYS A 211 -11.25 19.72 9.89
C LYS A 211 -11.56 18.29 10.33
N MET A 212 -12.40 17.57 9.58
CA MET A 212 -12.70 16.17 9.84
C MET A 212 -11.49 15.27 9.62
N ALA A 213 -10.75 15.48 8.52
CA ALA A 213 -9.54 14.74 8.22
C ALA A 213 -8.45 14.95 9.27
N ASP A 214 -8.25 16.19 9.71
CA ASP A 214 -7.31 16.53 10.78
C ASP A 214 -7.71 15.88 12.11
N SER A 215 -8.99 15.97 12.49
CA SER A 215 -9.50 15.33 13.71
C SER A 215 -9.33 13.81 13.68
N LYS A 216 -9.57 13.19 12.51
CA LYS A 216 -9.38 11.75 12.32
C LYS A 216 -7.90 11.36 12.38
N ARG A 217 -7.02 12.15 11.76
CA ARG A 217 -5.57 11.94 11.82
C ARG A 217 -5.06 12.03 13.25
N GLU A 218 -5.49 13.03 14.01
CA GLU A 218 -5.13 13.22 15.41
C GLU A 218 -5.58 12.03 16.26
N LEU A 219 -6.83 11.57 16.09
CA LEU A 219 -7.35 10.38 16.77
C LEU A 219 -6.49 9.13 16.47
N GLU A 220 -6.12 8.91 15.21
CA GLU A 220 -5.30 7.75 14.83
C GLU A 220 -3.86 7.84 15.35
N LEU A 221 -3.26 9.05 15.39
CA LEU A 221 -1.97 9.27 16.03
C LEU A 221 -2.01 8.97 17.53
N GLN A 222 -3.05 9.43 18.24
CA GLN A 222 -3.23 9.13 19.66
C GLN A 222 -3.42 7.64 19.90
N LYS A 223 -4.23 6.94 19.10
CA LYS A 223 -4.37 5.48 19.17
C LYS A 223 -3.03 4.77 18.94
N ALA A 224 -2.25 5.21 17.94
CA ALA A 224 -0.94 4.63 17.67
C ALA A 224 0.02 4.83 18.85
N ALA A 225 0.03 6.03 19.44
CA ALA A 225 0.84 6.34 20.63
C ALA A 225 0.44 5.45 21.83
N PHE A 226 -0.86 5.31 22.11
CA PHE A 226 -1.34 4.42 23.18
C PHE A 226 -0.99 2.95 22.91
N ASN A 227 -1.15 2.48 21.67
CA ASN A 227 -0.77 1.12 21.31
C ASN A 227 0.74 0.89 21.46
N GLN A 228 1.57 1.86 21.09
CA GLN A 228 3.01 1.79 21.33
C GLN A 228 3.28 1.69 22.83
N GLU A 229 2.67 2.52 23.66
CA GLU A 229 2.84 2.48 25.11
C GLU A 229 2.40 1.13 25.71
N ILE A 230 1.20 0.65 25.34
CA ILE A 230 0.68 -0.67 25.75
C ILE A 230 1.64 -1.79 25.33
N ASN A 231 2.13 -1.78 24.09
CA ASN A 231 3.06 -2.79 23.59
C ASN A 231 4.40 -2.74 24.33
N THR A 232 4.90 -1.55 24.64
CA THR A 232 6.15 -1.38 25.42
C THR A 232 5.97 -1.97 26.82
N LYS A 233 4.86 -1.63 27.50
CA LYS A 233 4.52 -2.19 28.82
C LYS A 233 4.27 -3.69 28.80
N LYS A 234 3.66 -4.21 27.75
CA LYS A 234 3.46 -5.65 27.56
C LYS A 234 4.78 -6.38 27.33
N ALA A 235 5.68 -5.82 26.53
CA ALA A 235 7.03 -6.36 26.31
C ALA A 235 7.87 -6.33 27.60
N GLU A 236 7.82 -5.24 28.38
CA GLU A 236 8.43 -5.14 29.70
C GLU A 236 7.90 -6.23 30.65
N ALA A 237 6.58 -6.41 30.71
CA ALA A 237 5.94 -7.43 31.54
C ALA A 237 6.31 -8.85 31.11
N GLN A 238 6.35 -9.12 29.81
CA GLN A 238 6.75 -10.42 29.26
C GLN A 238 8.23 -10.71 29.56
N LEU A 239 9.12 -9.73 29.36
CA LEU A 239 10.54 -9.86 29.68
C LEU A 239 10.75 -10.09 31.18
N ALA A 240 9.99 -9.39 32.04
CA ALA A 240 10.03 -9.60 33.48
C ALA A 240 9.56 -11.00 33.88
N TYR A 241 8.50 -11.52 33.23
CA TYR A 241 8.00 -12.87 33.43
C TYR A 241 9.03 -13.93 33.00
N GLU A 242 9.61 -13.79 31.80
CA GLU A 242 10.65 -14.68 31.27
C GLU A 242 11.92 -14.65 32.13
N LEU A 243 12.33 -13.47 32.59
CA LEU A 243 13.45 -13.31 33.50
C LEU A 243 13.18 -14.03 34.83
N GLN A 244 11.96 -13.94 35.37
CA GLN A 244 11.60 -14.67 36.58
C GLN A 244 11.59 -16.18 36.36
N ALA A 245 11.00 -16.65 35.26
CA ALA A 245 11.00 -18.07 34.91
C ALA A 245 12.44 -18.61 34.77
N ALA A 246 13.34 -17.86 34.13
CA ALA A 246 14.74 -18.23 33.99
C ALA A 246 15.48 -18.25 35.33
N LYS A 247 15.23 -17.29 36.23
CA LYS A 247 15.78 -17.30 37.60
C LYS A 247 15.31 -18.50 38.41
N GLU A 248 14.02 -18.81 38.35
CA GLU A 248 13.47 -19.98 39.05
C GLU A 248 14.05 -21.27 38.46
N GLN A 249 14.19 -21.37 37.14
CA GLN A 249 14.80 -22.52 36.49
C GLN A 249 16.30 -22.67 36.82
N GLN A 250 17.03 -21.56 36.95
CA GLN A 250 18.41 -21.58 37.47
C GLN A 250 18.44 -22.11 38.91
N LYS A 251 17.50 -21.68 39.76
CA LYS A 251 17.38 -22.15 41.14
C LYS A 251 17.04 -23.65 41.22
N ILE A 252 16.08 -24.12 40.42
CA ILE A 252 15.74 -25.55 40.30
C ILE A 252 16.98 -26.35 39.86
N ARG A 253 17.72 -25.87 38.84
CA ARG A 253 18.94 -26.55 38.39
C ARG A 253 20.01 -26.62 39.48
N LEU A 254 20.19 -25.57 40.27
CA LEU A 254 21.13 -25.58 41.41
C LEU A 254 20.74 -26.66 42.43
N GLU A 255 19.45 -26.77 42.74
CA GLU A 255 18.91 -27.82 43.61
C GLU A 255 19.10 -29.23 43.01
N GLU A 256 18.83 -29.39 41.71
CA GLU A 256 19.06 -30.66 40.98
C GLU A 256 20.52 -31.10 41.04
N ILE A 257 21.47 -30.17 40.83
CA ILE A 257 22.91 -30.44 40.96
C ILE A 257 23.25 -30.84 42.40
N GLU A 258 22.65 -30.21 43.41
CA GLU A 258 22.87 -30.59 44.81
C GLU A 258 22.39 -32.03 45.08
N ILE A 259 21.21 -32.40 44.56
CA ILE A 259 20.71 -33.78 44.62
C ILE A 259 21.67 -34.75 43.91
N GLU A 260 22.17 -34.39 42.72
CA GLU A 260 23.13 -35.22 41.97
C GLU A 260 24.44 -35.40 42.74
N VAL A 261 24.97 -34.34 43.36
CA VAL A 261 26.18 -34.42 44.20
C VAL A 261 25.95 -35.33 45.40
N VAL A 262 24.78 -35.29 46.03
CA VAL A 262 24.42 -36.20 47.14
C VAL A 262 24.31 -37.65 46.65
N GLN A 263 23.70 -37.89 45.49
CA GLN A 263 23.61 -39.23 44.88
C GLN A 263 25.00 -39.78 44.55
N ARG A 264 25.83 -39.00 43.84
CA ARG A 264 27.23 -39.36 43.51
C ARG A 264 28.07 -39.63 44.75
N LYS A 265 27.94 -38.81 45.80
CA LYS A 265 28.59 -39.09 47.09
C LYS A 265 28.14 -40.41 47.69
N LYS A 266 26.84 -40.74 47.62
CA LYS A 266 26.33 -42.03 48.10
C LYS A 266 26.84 -43.21 47.26
N GLU A 267 26.94 -43.07 45.94
CA GLU A 267 27.52 -44.07 45.05
C GLU A 267 28.98 -44.33 45.39
N ILE A 268 29.79 -43.28 45.54
CA ILE A 268 31.20 -43.40 45.98
C ILE A 268 31.27 -44.14 47.32
N THR A 269 30.42 -43.80 48.29
CA THR A 269 30.39 -44.52 49.58
C THR A 269 29.99 -46.00 49.45
N ILE A 270 29.15 -46.36 48.48
CA ILE A 270 28.78 -47.76 48.20
C ILE A 270 29.97 -48.48 47.54
N GLU A 271 30.59 -47.87 46.53
CA GLU A 271 31.77 -48.40 45.84
C GLU A 271 32.95 -48.59 46.81
N GLU A 272 33.22 -47.63 47.69
CA GLU A 272 34.24 -47.77 48.75
C GLU A 272 33.96 -48.98 49.65
N LYS A 273 32.70 -49.19 50.04
CA LYS A 273 32.31 -50.37 50.83
C LYS A 273 32.43 -51.68 50.03
N GLU A 274 32.17 -51.66 48.73
CA GLU A 274 32.37 -52.83 47.87
C GLU A 274 33.86 -53.14 47.71
N ILE A 275 34.70 -52.12 47.48
CA ILE A 275 36.17 -52.26 47.44
C ILE A 275 36.68 -52.86 48.75
N ASP A 276 36.21 -52.37 49.91
CA ASP A 276 36.58 -52.93 51.22
C ASP A 276 36.17 -54.41 51.37
N ARG A 277 35.00 -54.80 50.85
CA ARG A 277 34.57 -56.21 50.85
C ARG A 277 35.47 -57.04 49.93
N THR A 278 35.73 -56.54 48.72
CA THR A 278 36.57 -57.21 47.73
C THR A 278 38.02 -57.35 48.19
N ASP A 279 38.59 -56.34 48.86
CA ASP A 279 39.93 -56.42 49.45
C ASP A 279 39.99 -57.49 50.54
N LYS A 280 38.96 -57.58 51.41
CA LYS A 280 38.84 -58.67 52.39
C LYS A 280 38.73 -60.05 51.75
N GLU A 281 37.97 -60.19 50.67
CA GLU A 281 37.87 -61.44 49.89
C GLU A 281 39.20 -61.82 49.22
N LEU A 282 39.91 -60.84 48.65
CA LEU A 282 41.22 -61.03 48.03
C LEU A 282 42.30 -61.41 49.04
N ILE A 283 42.31 -60.78 50.22
CA ILE A 283 43.18 -61.14 51.34
C ILE A 283 42.93 -62.60 51.75
N ALA A 284 41.66 -63.01 51.87
CA ALA A 284 41.33 -64.39 52.24
C ALA A 284 41.69 -65.43 51.17
N THR A 285 41.51 -65.09 49.88
CA THR A 285 41.60 -66.04 48.77
C THR A 285 42.99 -66.15 48.16
N VAL A 286 43.73 -65.04 48.07
CA VAL A 286 45.02 -64.99 47.36
C VAL A 286 46.19 -64.88 48.34
N LYS A 287 46.12 -63.97 49.31
CA LYS A 287 47.24 -63.77 50.24
C LYS A 287 47.43 -64.94 51.20
N ARG A 288 46.37 -65.47 51.80
CA ARG A 288 46.49 -66.57 52.77
C ARG A 288 47.08 -67.86 52.19
N PRO A 289 46.70 -68.31 50.97
CA PRO A 289 47.37 -69.45 50.33
C PRO A 289 48.79 -69.13 49.89
N ALA A 290 49.03 -67.93 49.34
CA ALA A 290 50.37 -67.51 48.93
C ALA A 290 51.35 -67.41 50.12
N GLU A 291 50.90 -66.93 51.27
CA GLU A 291 51.68 -66.92 52.52
C GLU A 291 51.96 -68.34 53.02
N ALA A 292 50.99 -69.25 52.91
CA ALA A 292 51.18 -70.66 53.26
C ALA A 292 52.19 -71.37 52.33
N GLU A 293 52.15 -71.08 51.03
CA GLU A 293 53.11 -71.59 50.05
C GLU A 293 54.51 -71.00 50.24
N ALA A 294 54.62 -69.69 50.47
CA ALA A 294 55.89 -69.01 50.75
C ALA A 294 56.54 -69.58 52.02
N TYR A 295 55.76 -69.81 53.08
CA TYR A 295 56.26 -70.41 54.32
C TYR A 295 56.75 -71.85 54.12
N LYS A 296 56.01 -72.66 53.34
CA LYS A 296 56.42 -74.03 52.97
C LYS A 296 57.73 -74.04 52.17
N MET A 297 57.89 -73.09 51.25
CA MET A 297 59.09 -72.98 50.43
C MET A 297 60.32 -72.49 51.23
N GLN A 298 60.13 -71.58 52.18
CA GLN A 298 61.21 -71.18 53.12
C GLN A 298 61.70 -72.36 53.97
N GLN A 299 60.79 -73.17 54.52
CA GLN A 299 61.15 -74.37 55.30
C GLN A 299 61.94 -75.39 54.46
N LEU A 300 61.54 -75.62 53.21
CA LEU A 300 62.29 -76.48 52.28
C LEU A 300 63.68 -75.91 51.99
N ALA A 301 63.79 -74.60 51.75
CA ALA A 301 65.06 -73.93 51.47
C ALA A 301 66.01 -73.94 52.69
N GLU A 302 65.50 -73.77 53.91
CA GLU A 302 66.28 -73.92 55.15
C GLU A 302 66.78 -75.36 55.34
N GLY A 303 65.94 -76.36 55.07
CA GLY A 303 66.36 -77.77 55.09
C GLY A 303 67.51 -78.06 54.10
N HIS A 304 67.45 -77.50 52.89
CA HIS A 304 68.53 -77.61 51.91
C HIS A 304 69.81 -76.89 52.35
N LYS A 305 69.71 -75.66 52.90
CA LYS A 305 70.87 -74.94 53.45
C LYS A 305 71.54 -75.72 54.57
N MET A 306 70.76 -76.28 55.50
CA MET A 306 71.28 -77.05 56.62
C MET A 306 72.05 -78.30 56.15
N LYS A 307 71.52 -79.02 55.15
CA LYS A 307 72.18 -80.18 54.55
C LYS A 307 73.55 -79.82 53.93
N THR A 308 73.62 -78.72 53.20
CA THR A 308 74.88 -78.28 52.55
C THR A 308 75.94 -77.86 53.57
N VAL A 309 75.55 -77.16 54.65
CA VAL A 309 76.49 -76.75 55.71
C VAL A 309 77.07 -77.97 56.44
N LEU A 310 76.25 -78.97 56.75
CA LEU A 310 76.72 -80.21 57.41
C LEU A 310 77.70 -81.01 56.55
N ILE A 311 77.48 -81.09 55.23
CA ILE A 311 78.41 -81.75 54.30
C ILE A 311 79.75 -81.00 54.26
N ALA A 312 79.71 -79.66 54.18
CA ALA A 312 80.92 -78.84 54.15
C ALA A 312 81.73 -78.92 55.46
N GLN A 313 81.06 -79.02 56.62
CA GLN A 313 81.73 -79.22 57.91
C GLN A 313 82.42 -80.59 58.00
N ALA A 314 81.79 -81.66 57.49
CA ALA A 314 82.39 -82.99 57.46
C ALA A 314 83.64 -83.05 56.56
N GLU A 315 83.63 -82.35 55.41
CA GLU A 315 84.81 -82.24 54.54
C GLU A 315 85.94 -81.42 55.19
N ALA A 316 85.61 -80.34 55.91
CA ALA A 316 86.59 -79.54 56.63
C ALA A 316 87.29 -80.34 57.75
N GLU A 317 86.57 -81.16 58.51
CA GLU A 317 87.17 -82.04 59.53
C GLU A 317 88.09 -83.11 58.92
N LYS A 318 87.73 -83.66 57.75
CA LYS A 318 88.55 -84.63 57.03
C LYS A 318 89.89 -84.02 56.62
N ILE A 319 89.89 -82.82 56.05
CA ILE A 319 91.11 -82.11 55.64
C ILE A 319 91.98 -81.78 56.85
N LYS A 320 91.37 -81.32 57.96
CA LYS A 320 92.11 -80.98 59.19
C LYS A 320 92.87 -82.18 59.77
N LYS A 321 92.24 -83.37 59.83
CA LYS A 321 92.90 -84.60 60.30
C LYS A 321 94.01 -85.09 59.38
N ILE A 322 93.88 -84.90 58.06
CA ILE A 322 94.96 -85.24 57.11
C ILE A 322 96.15 -84.29 57.30
N GLY A 323 95.90 -82.98 57.44
CA GLY A 323 96.95 -81.98 57.68
C GLY A 323 97.70 -82.17 58.99
N GLU A 324 97.02 -82.58 60.07
CA GLU A 324 97.67 -82.90 61.36
C GLU A 324 98.59 -84.13 61.25
N ALA A 325 98.19 -85.15 60.48
CA ALA A 325 99.01 -86.35 60.27
C ALA A 325 100.26 -86.08 59.40
N GLU A 326 100.13 -85.25 58.37
CA GLU A 326 101.25 -84.84 57.52
C GLU A 326 102.24 -83.94 58.28
N ALA A 327 101.74 -83.00 59.09
CA ALA A 327 102.59 -82.12 59.91
C ALA A 327 103.42 -82.91 60.94
N SER A 328 102.80 -83.89 61.62
CA SER A 328 103.49 -84.76 62.58
C SER A 328 104.57 -85.63 61.90
N SER A 329 104.31 -86.09 60.68
CA SER A 329 105.28 -86.87 59.89
C SER A 329 106.50 -86.04 59.49
N ILE A 330 106.29 -84.79 59.05
CA ILE A 330 107.37 -83.87 58.66
C ILE A 330 108.21 -83.46 59.88
N GLU A 331 107.59 -83.22 61.04
CA GLU A 331 108.31 -82.85 62.26
C GLU A 331 109.23 -84.00 62.75
N ALA A 332 108.77 -85.24 62.67
CA ALA A 332 109.56 -86.42 63.02
C ALA A 332 110.76 -86.62 62.07
N VAL A 333 110.57 -86.42 60.76
CA VAL A 333 111.65 -86.47 59.77
C VAL A 333 112.67 -85.34 59.99
N GLY A 334 112.19 -84.12 60.25
CA GLY A 334 113.06 -82.96 60.49
C GLY A 334 113.92 -83.08 61.75
N LYS A 335 113.38 -83.65 62.84
CA LYS A 335 114.16 -83.94 64.07
C LYS A 335 115.24 -84.99 63.83
N ALA A 336 114.94 -86.04 63.05
CA ALA A 336 115.91 -87.10 62.72
C ALA A 336 117.06 -86.60 61.83
N GLU A 337 116.77 -85.71 60.87
CA GLU A 337 117.80 -85.10 60.03
C GLU A 337 118.68 -84.11 60.82
N ALA A 338 118.10 -83.32 61.72
CA ALA A 338 118.83 -82.39 62.56
C ALA A 338 119.83 -83.09 63.49
N GLU A 339 119.44 -84.21 64.13
CA GLU A 339 120.35 -85.01 64.94
C GLU A 339 121.47 -85.65 64.12
N LYS A 340 121.15 -86.16 62.92
CA LYS A 340 122.14 -86.76 62.01
C LYS A 340 123.17 -85.72 61.56
N MET A 341 122.75 -84.48 61.32
CA MET A 341 123.63 -83.37 60.97
C MET A 341 124.50 -82.91 62.14
N ARG A 342 123.96 -82.89 63.37
CA ARG A 342 124.72 -82.55 64.58
C ARG A 342 125.82 -83.58 64.85
N LEU A 343 125.50 -84.87 64.79
CA LEU A 343 126.47 -85.96 64.95
C LEU A 343 127.57 -85.94 63.88
N LYS A 344 127.22 -85.58 62.63
CA LYS A 344 128.21 -85.38 61.58
C LYS A 344 129.16 -84.22 61.90
N ALA A 345 128.63 -83.08 62.33
CA ALA A 345 129.43 -81.89 62.64
C ALA A 345 130.39 -82.11 63.82
N GLU A 346 129.97 -82.87 64.82
CA GLU A 346 130.76 -83.20 66.02
C GLU A 346 131.91 -84.18 65.70
N ALA A 347 131.67 -85.15 64.80
CA ALA A 347 132.72 -86.03 64.29
C ALA A 347 133.79 -85.26 63.47
N TYR A 348 133.40 -84.20 62.74
CA TYR A 348 134.36 -83.41 61.96
C TYR A 348 135.26 -82.51 62.80
N GLN A 349 134.85 -82.12 64.02
CA GLN A 349 135.69 -81.26 64.88
C GLN A 349 136.87 -81.99 65.52
N GLN A 350 136.82 -83.32 65.71
CA GLN A 350 137.90 -84.07 66.37
C GLN A 350 139.07 -84.44 65.44
N TYR A 351 138.97 -84.20 64.12
CA TYR A 351 140.06 -84.48 63.19
C TYR A 351 141.02 -83.28 63.07
N GLY A 352 142.12 -83.32 63.84
CA GLY A 352 143.25 -82.38 63.76
C GLY A 352 144.02 -82.41 62.42
N GLU A 353 144.99 -81.51 62.27
CA GLU A 353 145.60 -81.01 61.00
C GLU A 353 145.99 -82.03 59.89
N ALA A 354 146.06 -83.34 60.15
CA ALA A 354 146.33 -84.35 59.13
C ALA A 354 145.12 -84.71 58.22
N ALA A 355 143.88 -84.41 58.64
CA ALA A 355 142.69 -84.74 57.83
C ALA A 355 142.32 -83.65 56.81
N LYS A 356 142.71 -82.38 57.07
CA LYS A 356 142.41 -81.25 56.16
C LYS A 356 143.16 -81.37 54.84
N THR A 357 144.34 -81.96 54.83
CA THR A 357 145.12 -82.23 53.61
C THR A 357 144.56 -83.40 52.80
N ALA A 358 143.94 -84.41 53.44
CA ALA A 358 143.26 -85.50 52.73
C ALA A 358 141.95 -85.03 52.05
N LEU A 359 141.18 -84.15 52.71
CA LEU A 359 139.92 -83.62 52.16
C LEU A 359 140.15 -82.74 50.92
N VAL A 360 141.28 -82.04 50.85
CA VAL A 360 141.68 -81.22 49.68
C VAL A 360 142.08 -82.11 48.49
N LEU A 361 142.65 -83.29 48.74
CA LEU A 361 143.03 -84.23 47.68
C LEU A 361 141.82 -84.95 47.06
N GLU A 362 140.75 -85.20 47.84
CA GLU A 362 139.52 -85.87 47.37
C GLU A 362 138.55 -84.92 46.64
N ALA A 363 138.65 -83.60 46.88
CA ALA A 363 137.79 -82.59 46.26
C ALA A 363 138.24 -82.10 44.87
N LEU A 364 139.51 -82.35 44.49
CA LEU A 364 140.09 -81.91 43.21
C LEU A 364 139.35 -82.42 41.95
N PRO A 365 138.79 -83.65 41.88
CA PRO A 365 138.07 -84.11 40.70
C PRO A 365 136.76 -83.36 40.43
N LYS A 366 136.08 -82.86 41.48
CA LYS A 366 134.74 -82.26 41.35
C LYS A 366 134.78 -80.81 40.87
N ILE A 367 135.84 -80.06 41.18
CA ILE A 367 136.03 -78.70 40.67
C ILE A 367 136.36 -78.75 39.17
N ALA A 368 137.20 -79.71 38.74
CA ALA A 368 137.54 -79.88 37.31
C ALA A 368 136.30 -80.19 36.44
N SER A 369 135.38 -81.04 36.93
CA SER A 369 134.13 -81.36 36.23
C SER A 369 133.21 -80.15 36.03
N LYS A 370 133.13 -79.25 37.01
CA LYS A 370 132.19 -78.11 36.98
C LYS A 370 132.69 -76.94 36.12
N VAL A 371 134.00 -76.80 35.91
CA VAL A 371 134.58 -75.77 35.04
C VAL A 371 134.43 -76.12 33.54
N ALA A 372 134.30 -77.41 33.19
CA ALA A 372 134.16 -77.86 31.80
C ALA A 372 132.71 -77.83 31.24
N ALA A 373 131.70 -77.60 32.07
CA ALA A 373 130.29 -77.85 31.71
C ALA A 373 129.62 -76.85 30.72
N PRO A 374 129.90 -75.52 30.71
CA PRO A 374 129.09 -74.61 29.87
C PRO A 374 129.60 -74.32 28.45
N LEU A 375 130.79 -74.79 28.04
CA LEU A 375 131.23 -74.74 26.62
C LEU A 375 130.51 -75.79 25.74
N ALA A 376 129.69 -76.67 26.33
CA ALA A 376 129.14 -77.85 25.65
C ALA A 376 127.71 -77.68 25.08
N LYS A 377 127.00 -76.56 25.31
CA LYS A 377 125.63 -76.40 24.81
C LYS A 377 125.30 -74.97 24.36
N THR A 378 125.67 -74.68 23.11
CA THR A 378 125.04 -73.67 22.24
C THR A 378 124.93 -74.29 20.86
N ASN A 379 123.76 -74.20 20.22
CA ASN A 379 123.64 -74.14 18.76
C ASN A 379 122.21 -73.73 18.33
N GLU A 380 122.18 -72.65 17.53
CA GLU A 380 121.29 -72.34 16.38
C GLU A 380 119.77 -72.24 16.63
N ILE A 381 119.06 -71.11 16.44
CA ILE A 381 119.01 -70.04 15.41
C ILE A 381 118.72 -70.57 14.00
N VAL A 382 117.67 -70.04 13.34
CA VAL A 382 117.61 -69.64 11.92
C VAL A 382 116.13 -69.38 11.53
N ILE A 383 115.72 -68.47 10.64
CA ILE A 383 116.22 -67.21 10.06
C ILE A 383 115.31 -66.94 8.83
N LEU A 384 114.79 -65.71 8.72
CA LEU A 384 114.53 -64.89 7.51
C LEU A 384 113.60 -65.50 6.41
N THR A 385 112.96 -64.77 5.49
CA THR A 385 113.45 -63.66 4.66
C THR A 385 112.24 -63.17 3.85
N GLY A 386 111.93 -61.87 3.84
CA GLY A 386 112.21 -60.97 2.70
C GLY A 386 110.86 -60.48 2.16
N GLU A 387 110.58 -59.20 1.99
CA GLU A 387 111.43 -58.14 1.45
C GLU A 387 110.76 -56.78 1.75
N GLY A 388 111.53 -55.72 1.96
CA GLY A 388 110.99 -54.35 1.96
C GLY A 388 111.19 -53.45 3.19
N SER A 389 112.32 -53.61 3.89
CA SER A 389 113.12 -52.52 4.48
C SER A 389 112.47 -51.52 5.47
N ARG A 390 112.86 -51.75 6.75
CA ARG A 390 113.22 -50.76 7.80
C ARG A 390 112.05 -50.03 8.48
N VAL A 391 111.48 -50.60 9.56
CA VAL A 391 111.98 -50.55 10.98
C VAL A 391 112.09 -49.07 11.39
N THR A 392 111.24 -48.50 12.25
CA THR A 392 110.99 -48.84 13.67
C THR A 392 109.93 -47.85 14.17
N GLY A 393 109.03 -48.25 15.06
CA GLY A 393 108.17 -47.30 15.76
C GLY A 393 106.94 -47.98 16.34
N GLU A 394 107.10 -48.53 17.55
CA GLU A 394 105.97 -48.84 18.43
C GLU A 394 105.07 -47.61 18.65
N VAL A 395 103.84 -47.93 19.07
CA VAL A 395 102.87 -47.09 19.77
C VAL A 395 101.72 -46.52 18.92
N ASN A 396 100.52 -46.78 19.46
CA ASN A 396 99.18 -46.26 19.13
C ASN A 396 98.39 -46.95 18.01
N ARG A 397 97.09 -47.24 18.13
CA ARG A 397 96.08 -47.09 19.20
C ARG A 397 94.79 -47.66 18.60
N LEU A 398 94.06 -48.53 19.32
CA LEU A 398 92.72 -48.97 18.90
C LEU A 398 91.67 -48.18 19.69
N LEU A 399 91.14 -47.13 19.04
CA LEU A 399 89.88 -46.44 19.33
C LEU A 399 89.50 -45.56 18.10
N ALA A 400 88.38 -45.85 17.42
CA ALA A 400 87.59 -44.98 16.50
C ALA A 400 86.35 -45.80 16.03
N GLU A 401 85.12 -45.48 16.41
CA GLU A 401 84.12 -44.53 15.82
C GLU A 401 83.32 -45.02 14.58
N LEU A 402 82.01 -45.31 14.82
CA LEU A 402 80.73 -44.98 14.11
C LEU A 402 80.50 -45.28 12.60
N PRO A 403 79.26 -45.55 12.09
CA PRO A 403 78.13 -44.57 11.88
C PRO A 403 76.68 -45.19 11.96
N VAL A 404 75.50 -44.52 11.81
CA VAL A 404 75.04 -43.39 10.96
C VAL A 404 73.74 -42.74 11.53
N SER A 405 73.58 -41.42 11.45
CA SER A 405 72.29 -40.70 11.55
C SER A 405 72.38 -39.34 10.86
N VAL A 406 72.18 -39.28 9.52
CA VAL A 406 71.95 -38.03 8.77
C VAL A 406 71.13 -38.35 7.51
N ASN A 407 69.83 -38.01 7.50
CA ASN A 407 69.02 -37.95 6.28
C ASN A 407 68.19 -36.65 6.21
N ALA A 408 68.70 -35.59 6.84
CA ALA A 408 68.14 -34.23 6.80
C ALA A 408 68.66 -33.41 5.60
N LEU A 409 69.11 -34.05 4.51
CA LEU A 409 69.61 -33.35 3.34
C LEU A 409 69.36 -34.18 2.08
N THR A 410 68.55 -33.61 1.18
CA THR A 410 68.45 -33.87 -0.27
C THR A 410 67.40 -34.87 -0.79
N GLY A 411 66.62 -34.39 -1.77
CA GLY A 411 65.77 -35.16 -2.69
C GLY A 411 64.32 -35.27 -2.21
N VAL A 412 63.28 -34.80 -2.90
CA VAL A 412 62.97 -34.86 -4.35
C VAL A 412 61.76 -33.90 -4.57
N ASP A 413 61.81 -32.88 -5.44
CA ASP A 413 61.40 -32.80 -6.87
C ASP A 413 59.95 -33.22 -7.22
N LEU A 414 59.28 -32.40 -8.05
CA LEU A 414 58.35 -32.75 -9.14
C LEU A 414 57.41 -31.58 -9.52
N SER A 415 57.96 -30.69 -10.35
CA SER A 415 57.23 -29.98 -11.40
C SER A 415 56.43 -30.97 -12.27
N LYS A 416 55.09 -30.84 -12.32
CA LYS A 416 54.20 -31.31 -13.44
C LYS A 416 52.72 -31.05 -13.13
N ILE A 417 52.20 -29.88 -13.50
CA ILE A 417 50.75 -29.65 -13.69
C ILE A 417 50.58 -28.77 -14.95
N PRO A 418 50.00 -29.28 -16.06
CA PRO A 418 49.58 -28.46 -17.19
C PRO A 418 48.08 -28.12 -17.17
N LEU A 419 47.84 -26.87 -17.57
CA LEU A 419 46.59 -26.23 -18.01
C LEU A 419 45.97 -26.87 -19.26
N LEU A 420 44.63 -26.77 -19.36
CA LEU A 420 43.71 -26.66 -20.53
C LEU A 420 42.36 -27.28 -20.09
N GLN A 421 41.14 -26.77 -20.31
CA GLN A 421 40.55 -25.90 -21.34
C GLN A 421 39.06 -25.73 -20.96
N LYS A 422 38.52 -24.50 -20.96
CA LYS A 422 37.09 -24.14 -21.25
C LYS A 422 36.79 -22.72 -20.77
N MET A 423 37.00 -21.72 -21.63
CA MET A 423 36.17 -20.51 -21.72
C MET A 423 36.33 -19.91 -23.12
N THR A 424 35.38 -20.21 -24.00
CA THR A 424 35.11 -19.43 -25.21
C THR A 424 33.70 -18.87 -25.07
N THR A 425 33.66 -17.58 -24.77
CA THR A 425 32.83 -16.55 -25.43
C THR A 425 31.49 -16.99 -26.00
N ALA A 426 30.41 -16.60 -25.31
CA ALA A 426 29.10 -16.36 -25.90
C ALA A 426 28.96 -14.86 -26.18
N GLN A 427 29.08 -14.48 -27.46
CA GLN A 427 28.57 -13.23 -28.01
C GLN A 427 28.27 -13.49 -29.50
N ALA A 428 26.99 -13.79 -29.76
CA ALA A 428 26.24 -13.86 -31.02
C ALA A 428 25.26 -15.04 -30.97
#